data_AF-A0A2V7NX13-F1
#
_entry.id   AF-A0A2V7NX13-F1
#
_cell.length_a   1.000
_cell.length_b   1.000
_cell.length_c   1.000
_cell.angle_alpha   90.00
_cell.angle_beta   90.00
_cell.angle_gamma   90.00
#
_symmetry.space_group_name_H-M   'P 1'
#
loop_
_entity.id
_entity.type
_entity.pdbx_description
1 polymer ?
#
loop_
_entity_poly.entity_id
_entity_poly.type
_entity_poly.pdbx_seq_one_letter_code
_entity_poly.pdbx_strand_id
1 'polypeptide(L)' 'GDAADAEQLYRLLETGVVPLFYDRDAQGVPRGWVEKMKHAIRTAGARFTAQRMVRKYLTEYYLPAMRGEPSADDPPTA' A
#
# COMPACT_ATOMS: atom_id res chain seq x y z
N GLY A 1 -1.98 21.20 -2.02
CA GLY A 1 -1.74 22.29 -1.05
C GLY A 1 -2.73 22.07 0.06
N ASP A 2 -2.29 22.16 1.32
CA ASP A 2 -2.90 21.44 2.45
C ASP A 2 -4.45 21.53 2.54
N ALA A 3 -5.02 22.72 2.31
CA ALA A 3 -6.48 22.92 2.29
C ALA A 3 -7.19 22.18 1.14
N ALA A 4 -6.62 22.17 -0.06
CA ALA A 4 -7.16 21.45 -1.21
C ALA A 4 -7.04 19.93 -1.05
N ASP A 5 -5.94 19.47 -0.43
CA ASP A 5 -5.72 18.05 -0.15
C ASP A 5 -6.73 17.55 0.91
N ALA A 6 -6.99 18.37 1.94
CA ALA A 6 -8.03 18.11 2.93
C ALA A 6 -9.43 18.07 2.31
N GLU A 7 -9.78 19.04 1.46
CA GLU A 7 -11.08 19.06 0.77
C GLU A 7 -11.28 17.79 -0.08
N GLN A 8 -10.24 17.36 -0.79
CA GLN A 8 -10.28 16.17 -1.61
C GLN A 8 -10.44 14.90 -0.76
N LEU A 9 -9.81 14.84 0.41
CA LEU A 9 -9.99 13.77 1.39
C LEU A 9 -11.43 13.73 1.91
N TYR A 10 -11.99 14.86 2.36
CA TYR A 10 -13.36 14.91 2.85
C TYR A 10 -14.36 14.50 1.77
N ARG A 11 -14.20 15.01 0.55
CA ARG A 11 -15.03 14.62 -0.59
C ARG A 11 -14.98 13.12 -0.84
N LEU A 12 -13.80 12.50 -0.82
CA LEU A 12 -13.64 11.05 -0.98
C LEU A 12 -14.34 10.27 0.14
N LEU A 13 -14.23 10.74 1.38
CA LEU A 13 -14.88 10.09 2.52
C LEU A 13 -16.39 10.18 2.40
N GLU A 14 -16.94 11.37 2.17
CA GLU A 14 -18.38 11.64 2.13
C GLU A 14 -19.08 10.98 0.94
N THR A 15 -18.49 11.06 -0.24
CA THR A 15 -19.12 10.56 -1.47
C THR A 15 -18.78 9.11 -1.77
N GLY A 16 -17.64 8.64 -1.26
CA GLY A 16 -17.11 7.32 -1.56
C GLY A 16 -17.20 6.38 -0.36
N VAL A 17 -16.46 6.66 0.70
CA VAL A 17 -16.23 5.69 1.78
C VAL A 17 -17.45 5.51 2.68
N VAL A 18 -18.04 6.60 3.16
CA VAL A 18 -19.14 6.60 4.13
C VAL A 18 -20.38 5.88 3.56
N PRO A 19 -20.88 6.18 2.35
CA PRO A 19 -22.05 5.51 1.81
C PRO A 19 -21.83 4.01 1.63
N LEU A 20 -20.66 3.62 1.08
CA LEU A 20 -20.29 2.21 0.86
C LEU A 20 -20.24 1.41 2.17
N PHE A 21 -19.81 2.02 3.27
CA PHE A 21 -19.67 1.36 4.56
C PHE A 21 -21.02 1.17 5.27
N TYR A 22 -21.94 2.14 5.14
CA TYR A 22 -23.23 2.11 5.82
C TYR A 22 -24.37 1.50 4.99
N ASP A 23 -24.23 1.40 3.67
CA ASP A 23 -25.16 0.67 2.81
C ASP A 23 -25.07 -0.84 3.09
N ARG A 24 -26.09 -1.40 3.74
CA ARG A 24 -26.14 -2.78 4.22
C ARG A 24 -27.36 -3.49 3.65
N ASP A 25 -27.18 -4.75 3.26
CA ASP A 25 -28.30 -5.59 2.84
C ASP A 25 -29.19 -6.03 4.02
N ALA A 26 -30.24 -6.79 3.73
CA ALA A 26 -31.17 -7.30 4.74
C ALA A 26 -30.52 -8.22 5.79
N GLN A 27 -29.28 -8.69 5.56
CA GLN A 27 -28.49 -9.48 6.50
C GLN A 27 -27.46 -8.61 7.26
N GLY A 28 -27.46 -7.29 7.05
CA GLY A 28 -26.55 -6.35 7.68
C GLY A 28 -25.17 -6.28 7.01
N VAL A 29 -24.99 -6.85 5.82
CA VAL A 29 -23.69 -6.93 5.14
C VAL A 29 -23.51 -5.76 4.17
N PRO A 30 -22.43 -4.97 4.30
CA PRO A 30 -22.13 -3.91 3.34
C PRO A 30 -21.38 -4.49 2.13
N ARG A 31 -22.13 -5.04 1.16
CA ARG A 31 -21.56 -5.81 0.04
C ARG A 31 -20.55 -5.00 -0.78
N GLY A 32 -20.87 -3.75 -1.09
CA GLY A 32 -19.95 -2.88 -1.82
C GLY A 32 -18.64 -2.65 -1.06
N TRP A 33 -18.71 -2.46 0.26
CA TRP A 33 -17.52 -2.32 1.11
C TRP A 33 -16.68 -3.60 1.13
N VAL A 34 -17.31 -4.76 1.27
CA VAL A 34 -16.63 -6.06 1.24
C VAL A 34 -15.89 -6.28 -0.08
N GLU A 35 -16.51 -5.93 -1.22
CA GLU A 35 -15.84 -6.03 -2.52
C GLU A 35 -14.64 -5.09 -2.63
N LYS A 36 -14.75 -3.87 -2.11
CA LYS A 36 -13.63 -2.91 -2.05
C LYS A 36 -12.49 -3.41 -1.17
N MET A 37 -12.79 -4.00 -0.01
CA MET A 37 -11.80 -4.66 0.85
C MET A 37 -11.10 -5.82 0.15
N LYS A 38 -11.85 -6.71 -0.50
CA LYS A 38 -11.27 -7.84 -1.25
C LYS A 38 -10.35 -7.36 -2.37
N HIS A 39 -10.76 -6.32 -3.11
CA HIS A 39 -9.91 -5.72 -4.13
C HIS A 39 -8.61 -5.15 -3.52
N ALA A 40 -8.70 -4.42 -2.41
CA ALA A 40 -7.54 -3.88 -1.72
C ALA A 40 -6.58 -4.99 -1.27
N ILE A 41 -7.08 -6.09 -0.69
CA ILE A 41 -6.26 -7.24 -0.28
C ILE A 41 -5.56 -7.87 -1.49
N ARG A 42 -6.25 -8.07 -2.61
CA ARG A 42 -5.63 -8.63 -3.83
C ARG A 42 -4.51 -7.72 -4.37
N THR A 43 -4.79 -6.42 -4.45
CA THR A 43 -3.84 -5.45 -5.02
C THR A 43 -2.65 -5.21 -4.09
N ALA A 44 -2.89 -5.09 -2.78
CA ALA A 44 -1.86 -4.86 -1.79
C ALA A 44 -1.04 -6.14 -1.52
N GLY A 45 -1.71 -7.29 -1.37
CA GLY A 45 -1.06 -8.57 -1.12
C GLY A 45 -0.10 -9.00 -2.22
N ALA A 46 -0.30 -8.58 -3.48
CA ALA A 46 0.66 -8.85 -4.55
C ALA A 46 1.94 -8.00 -4.45
N ARG A 47 1.88 -6.80 -3.86
CA ARG A 47 2.96 -5.80 -3.91
C ARG A 47 3.64 -5.57 -2.56
N PHE A 48 2.96 -5.78 -1.45
CA PHE A 48 3.42 -5.43 -0.11
C PHE A 48 3.54 -6.66 0.78
N THR A 49 4.32 -7.65 0.33
CA THR A 49 4.64 -8.83 1.16
C THR A 49 5.98 -8.66 1.87
N ALA A 50 6.06 -9.13 3.11
CA ALA A 50 7.32 -9.22 3.84
C ALA A 50 8.35 -10.08 3.08
N GLN A 51 7.90 -11.14 2.41
CA GLN A 51 8.74 -11.96 1.55
C GLN A 51 9.39 -11.14 0.42
N ARG A 52 8.64 -10.26 -0.25
CA ARG A 52 9.22 -9.38 -1.28
C ARG A 52 10.21 -8.40 -0.66
N MET A 53 9.89 -7.83 0.50
CA MET A 53 10.78 -6.89 1.20
C MET A 53 12.11 -7.57 1.58
N VAL A 54 12.06 -8.76 2.19
CA VAL A 54 13.26 -9.52 2.57
C VAL A 54 14.07 -9.93 1.33
N ARG A 55 13.41 -10.38 0.25
CA ARG A 55 14.10 -10.69 -1.01
C ARG A 55 14.81 -9.45 -1.57
N LYS A 56 14.13 -8.31 -1.59
CA LYS A 56 14.70 -7.04 -2.06
C LYS A 56 15.93 -6.69 -1.23
N TYR A 57 15.83 -6.78 0.09
CA TYR A 57 16.94 -6.49 1.01
C TYR A 57 18.14 -7.43 0.82
N LEU A 58 17.88 -8.73 0.65
CA LEU A 58 18.91 -9.72 0.37
C LEU A 58 19.63 -9.42 -0.96
N THR A 59 18.87 -9.17 -2.02
CA THR A 59 19.41 -8.98 -3.37
C THR A 59 20.15 -7.66 -3.53
N GLU A 60 19.62 -6.58 -2.94
CA GLU A 60 20.15 -5.23 -3.16
C GLU A 60 21.23 -4.84 -2.15
N TYR A 61 21.30 -5.49 -0.98
CA TYR A 61 22.26 -5.13 0.07
C TYR A 61 23.17 -6.29 0.49
N TYR A 62 22.61 -7.42 0.93
CA TYR A 62 23.45 -8.50 1.47
C TYR A 62 24.30 -9.21 0.42
N LEU A 63 23.74 -9.54 -0.76
CA LEU A 63 24.49 -10.21 -1.82
C LEU A 63 25.63 -9.35 -2.38
N PRO A 64 25.43 -8.06 -2.69
CA PRO A 64 26.53 -7.16 -3.08
C PRO A 64 27.60 -7.04 -2.00
N ALA A 65 27.19 -6.84 -0.73
CA ALA A 65 28.12 -6.73 0.39
C ALA A 65 28.98 -8.00 0.58
N MET A 66 28.39 -9.19 0.40
CA MET A 66 29.12 -10.46 0.44
C MET A 66 30.12 -10.62 -0.70
N ARG A 67 29.91 -9.94 -1.84
CA ARG A 67 30.79 -9.94 -3.01
C ARG A 67 31.84 -8.83 -2.96
N GLY A 68 31.78 -7.94 -1.96
CA GLY A 68 32.61 -6.75 -1.88
C GLY A 68 32.22 -5.67 -2.89
N GLU A 69 31.00 -5.73 -3.43
CA GLU A 69 30.44 -4.70 -4.31
C GLU A 69 29.85 -3.57 -3.44
N PRO A 70 30.13 -2.29 -3.75
CA PRO A 70 29.53 -1.17 -3.03
C PRO A 70 28.00 -1.19 -3.19
N SER A 71 27.28 -0.88 -2.11
CA SER A 71 25.83 -0.73 -2.14
C SER A 71 25.46 0.44 -3.04
N ALA A 72 24.35 0.37 -3.78
CA ALA A 72 23.90 1.47 -4.64
C ALA A 72 23.57 2.77 -3.87
N ASP A 73 23.43 2.68 -2.54
CA ASP A 73 23.26 3.82 -1.62
C ASP A 73 24.58 4.28 -0.95
N ASP A 74 25.73 3.65 -1.25
CA ASP A 74 27.01 4.18 -0.80
C ASP A 74 27.33 5.44 -1.64
N PRO A 75 27.52 6.62 -1.02
CA PRO A 75 28.00 7.78 -1.76
C PRO A 75 29.35 7.43 -2.38
N PRO A 76 29.64 7.86 -3.62
CA PRO A 76 30.93 7.57 -4.24
C PRO A 76 32.02 8.10 -3.31
N THR A 77 32.84 7.18 -2.80
CA THR A 77 34.03 7.56 -2.03
C THR A 77 34.88 8.47 -2.89
N ALA A 78 35.15 9.66 -2.34
CA ALA A 78 35.94 10.73 -2.93
C ALA A 78 37.34 10.29 -3.36
#